data_AF-A0A3S0X7J0-F1
#
_entry.id   AF-A0A3S0X7J0-F1
#
_cell.length_a   1.000
_cell.length_b   1.000
_cell.length_c   1.000
_cell.angle_alpha   90.00
_cell.angle_beta   90.00
_cell.angle_gamma   90.00
#
_symmetry.space_group_name_H-M   'P 1'
#
loop_
_entity.id
_entity.type
_entity.pdbx_description
1 polymer ?
#
loop_
_entity_poly.entity_id
_entity_poly.type
_entity_poly.pdbx_seq_one_letter_code
_entity_poly.pdbx_strand_id
1 'polypeptide(L)'
;MKRVLSLSTSAMLAGAMLAASAASDAGAASRHVVRPNSAGGTTATNMRAVRGPYGGYAARAGTTSVNPDGSASHRSGFAATGARGSVTSSGSASRDASGNLTQTRSSTATSAVTGNSVQSSTSYSSGSGLTHSATCYSAAGAVIPCR
;
A
#
# COMPACT_ATOMS: atom_id res chain seq x y z
N MET A 1 -40.07 -53.84 48.83
CA MET A 1 -40.75 -52.54 48.62
C MET A 1 -40.11 -51.91 47.37
N LYS A 2 -40.70 -52.14 46.18
CA LYS A 2 -41.24 -51.14 45.21
C LYS A 2 -40.24 -50.01 44.86
N ARG A 3 -39.55 -50.07 43.70
CA ARG A 3 -39.78 -49.32 42.42
C ARG A 3 -39.90 -47.79 42.63
N VAL A 4 -39.19 -46.92 41.89
CA VAL A 4 -39.63 -46.39 40.58
C VAL A 4 -38.58 -45.36 40.06
N LEU A 5 -38.31 -45.37 38.74
CA LEU A 5 -37.65 -44.31 37.95
C LEU A 5 -38.45 -42.99 37.99
N SER A 6 -37.80 -41.82 37.98
CA SER A 6 -38.44 -40.61 37.43
C SER A 6 -37.44 -39.69 36.72
N LEU A 7 -37.65 -39.58 35.40
CA LEU A 7 -37.25 -38.46 34.56
C LEU A 7 -37.91 -37.16 35.06
N SER A 8 -37.19 -36.05 35.02
CA SER A 8 -37.79 -34.73 34.73
C SER A 8 -36.77 -33.80 34.06
N THR A 9 -37.15 -33.45 32.84
CA THR A 9 -36.61 -32.46 31.91
C THR A 9 -36.84 -31.01 32.36
N SER A 10 -36.09 -30.09 31.74
CA SER A 10 -36.24 -28.61 31.66
C SER A 10 -35.36 -27.83 32.66
N ALA A 11 -34.61 -26.78 32.31
CA ALA A 11 -34.87 -25.77 31.30
C ALA A 11 -33.58 -25.20 30.66
N MET A 12 -33.78 -24.64 29.47
CA MET A 12 -32.85 -23.93 28.61
C MET A 12 -32.20 -22.69 29.23
N LEU A 13 -31.25 -22.16 28.45
CA LEU A 13 -30.75 -20.77 28.39
C LEU A 13 -29.59 -20.40 29.31
N ALA A 14 -28.37 -20.58 28.79
CA ALA A 14 -27.29 -19.64 28.99
C ALA A 14 -26.65 -19.37 27.63
N GLY A 15 -26.98 -18.20 27.06
CA GLY A 15 -26.52 -17.78 25.75
C GLY A 15 -25.00 -17.69 25.69
N ALA A 16 -24.40 -18.54 24.87
CA ALA A 16 -23.02 -18.33 24.45
C ALA A 16 -23.02 -17.12 23.50
N MET A 17 -22.37 -16.04 23.93
CA MET A 17 -22.21 -14.82 23.17
C MET A 17 -21.77 -15.13 21.74
N LEU A 18 -22.63 -14.81 20.76
CA LEU A 18 -22.13 -14.48 19.43
C LEU A 18 -21.23 -13.26 19.62
N ALA A 19 -19.91 -13.47 19.63
CA ALA A 19 -18.96 -12.41 19.42
C ALA A 19 -19.28 -11.81 18.05
N ALA A 20 -20.07 -10.74 18.03
CA ALA A 20 -20.14 -9.86 16.88
C ALA A 20 -18.72 -9.36 16.67
N SER A 21 -17.99 -9.98 15.74
CA SER A 21 -16.75 -9.44 15.25
C SER A 21 -17.11 -8.10 14.63
N ALA A 22 -16.94 -7.01 15.39
CA ALA A 22 -17.05 -5.67 14.86
C ALA A 22 -16.12 -5.63 13.65
N ALA A 23 -16.70 -5.54 12.44
CA ALA A 23 -15.93 -5.28 11.25
C ALA A 23 -15.10 -4.03 11.58
N SER A 24 -13.78 -4.14 11.52
CA SER A 24 -12.92 -2.98 11.72
C SER A 24 -13.38 -1.92 10.73
N ASP A 25 -13.88 -0.78 11.22
CA ASP A 25 -14.51 0.23 10.36
C ASP A 25 -13.54 0.62 9.24
N ALA A 26 -13.98 0.39 8.01
CA ALA A 26 -13.22 0.82 6.85
C ALA A 26 -13.15 2.36 6.90
N GLY A 27 -11.96 2.91 6.69
CA GLY A 27 -11.70 4.33 6.91
C GLY A 27 -10.67 4.87 5.96
N ALA A 28 -10.79 6.14 5.60
CA ALA A 28 -9.79 6.83 4.80
C ALA A 28 -9.49 8.20 5.42
N ALA A 29 -8.22 8.57 5.40
CA ALA A 29 -7.76 9.88 5.81
C ALA A 29 -6.86 10.45 4.72
N SER A 30 -6.97 11.74 4.46
CA SER A 30 -6.08 12.45 3.53
C SER A 30 -5.65 13.78 4.11
N ARG A 31 -4.49 14.25 3.65
CA ARG A 31 -3.98 15.59 3.95
C ARG A 31 -3.30 16.15 2.72
N HIS A 32 -3.64 17.40 2.42
CA HIS A 32 -3.01 18.19 1.36
C HIS A 32 -2.49 19.48 1.97
N VAL A 33 -1.24 19.83 1.64
CA VAL A 33 -0.60 21.05 2.12
C VAL A 33 0.18 21.67 0.98
N VAL A 34 -0.01 22.97 0.74
CA VAL A 34 0.80 23.76 -0.19
C VAL A 34 1.52 24.83 0.61
N ARG A 35 2.82 25.00 0.38
CA ARG A 35 3.67 26.01 1.03
C ARG A 35 4.61 26.63 0.01
N PRO A 36 5.03 27.89 0.18
CA PRO A 36 6.15 28.44 -0.57
C PRO A 36 7.43 27.62 -0.36
N ASN A 37 8.29 27.55 -1.37
CA ASN A 37 9.62 26.96 -1.27
C ASN A 37 10.70 28.05 -1.27
N SER A 38 11.95 27.69 -0.94
CA SER A 38 13.06 28.65 -0.84
C SER A 38 13.46 29.29 -2.17
N ALA A 39 13.10 28.66 -3.29
CA ALA A 39 13.33 29.20 -4.64
C ALA A 39 12.24 30.21 -5.08
N GLY A 40 11.28 30.54 -4.20
CA GLY A 40 10.16 31.44 -4.50
C GLY A 40 8.99 30.77 -5.23
N GLY A 41 9.05 29.45 -5.42
CA GLY A 41 7.98 28.64 -5.98
C GLY A 41 7.08 28.02 -4.92
N THR A 42 6.49 26.86 -5.24
CA THR A 42 5.59 26.14 -4.33
C THR A 42 6.02 24.70 -4.12
N THR A 43 5.74 24.17 -2.92
CA THR A 43 5.82 22.74 -2.61
C THR A 43 4.46 22.27 -2.11
N ALA A 44 3.89 21.29 -2.82
CA ALA A 44 2.67 20.60 -2.45
C ALA A 44 3.01 19.22 -1.84
N THR A 45 2.46 18.93 -0.66
CA THR A 45 2.54 17.63 0.01
C THR A 45 1.16 16.99 0.03
N ASN A 46 1.09 15.72 -0.35
CA ASN A 46 -0.13 14.92 -0.34
C ASN A 46 0.09 13.65 0.45
N MET A 47 -0.85 13.31 1.32
CA MET A 47 -0.87 12.05 2.06
C MET A 47 -2.27 11.47 1.99
N ARG A 48 -2.36 10.14 1.84
CA ARG A 48 -3.61 9.40 1.96
C ARG A 48 -3.35 8.04 2.58
N ALA A 49 -4.15 7.67 3.56
CA ALA A 49 -4.19 6.33 4.13
C ALA A 49 -5.61 5.79 4.06
N VAL A 50 -5.73 4.48 3.86
CA VAL A 50 -7.00 3.76 3.78
C VAL A 50 -6.85 2.46 4.57
N ARG A 51 -7.84 2.15 5.38
CA ARG A 51 -8.08 0.83 5.96
C ARG A 51 -9.32 0.26 5.30
N GLY A 52 -9.19 -0.88 4.66
CA GLY A 52 -10.29 -1.60 4.04
C GLY A 52 -10.97 -2.56 5.01
N PRO A 53 -12.11 -3.13 4.61
CA PRO A 53 -12.71 -4.27 5.31
C PRO A 53 -11.71 -5.40 5.48
N TYR A 54 -11.82 -6.17 6.58
CA TYR A 54 -10.93 -7.30 6.90
C TYR A 54 -9.47 -6.89 7.17
N GLY A 55 -9.22 -5.65 7.59
CA GLY A 55 -7.93 -5.21 8.13
C GLY A 55 -6.86 -4.82 7.11
N GLY A 56 -7.16 -4.89 5.80
CA GLY A 56 -6.27 -4.42 4.75
C GLY A 56 -5.94 -2.94 4.90
N TYR A 57 -4.70 -2.54 4.58
CA TYR A 57 -4.22 -1.18 4.74
C TYR A 57 -3.45 -0.73 3.50
N ALA A 58 -3.62 0.53 3.11
CA ALA A 58 -2.81 1.17 2.08
C ALA A 58 -2.54 2.63 2.43
N ALA A 59 -1.32 3.09 2.16
CA ALA A 59 -0.95 4.48 2.33
C ALA A 59 -0.08 4.96 1.16
N ARG A 60 -0.21 6.25 0.85
CA ARG A 60 0.66 6.96 -0.07
C ARG A 60 1.00 8.33 0.48
N ALA A 61 2.23 8.76 0.22
CA ALA A 61 2.67 10.11 0.48
C ALA A 61 3.51 10.60 -0.69
N GLY A 62 3.45 11.89 -0.99
CA GLY A 62 4.29 12.48 -2.00
C GLY A 62 4.42 13.99 -1.85
N THR A 63 5.54 14.50 -2.30
CA THR A 63 5.85 15.92 -2.33
C THR A 63 6.21 16.32 -3.75
N THR A 64 5.60 17.38 -4.25
CA THR A 64 5.92 17.99 -5.54
C THR A 64 6.37 19.41 -5.28
N SER A 65 7.53 19.81 -5.81
CA SER A 65 7.99 21.19 -5.83
C SER A 65 8.00 21.71 -7.25
N VAL A 66 7.59 22.96 -7.44
CA VAL A 66 7.67 23.69 -8.71
C VAL A 66 8.34 25.02 -8.44
N ASN A 67 9.36 25.35 -9.22
CA ASN A 67 10.13 26.58 -9.09
C ASN A 67 9.68 27.63 -10.12
N PRO A 68 10.02 28.92 -9.93
CA PRO A 68 9.62 29.98 -10.84
C PRO A 68 10.16 29.83 -12.28
N ASP A 69 11.28 29.14 -12.44
CA ASP A 69 11.89 28.83 -13.75
C ASP A 69 11.19 27.68 -14.50
N GLY A 70 10.11 27.11 -13.93
CA GLY A 70 9.35 26.01 -14.51
C GLY A 70 9.90 24.60 -14.20
N SER A 71 11.09 24.54 -13.57
CA SER A 71 11.64 23.27 -13.07
C SER A 71 10.76 22.70 -11.96
N ALA A 72 10.65 21.38 -11.91
CA ALA A 72 9.82 20.69 -10.95
C ALA A 72 10.46 19.39 -10.48
N SER A 73 10.22 19.04 -9.22
CA SER A 73 10.61 17.75 -8.66
C SER A 73 9.44 17.09 -7.95
N HIS A 74 9.41 15.77 -7.99
CA HIS A 74 8.42 14.95 -7.32
C HIS A 74 9.13 13.78 -6.64
N ARG A 75 8.70 13.44 -5.43
CA ARG A 75 9.04 12.18 -4.77
C ARG A 75 7.80 11.61 -4.10
N SER A 76 7.62 10.31 -4.16
CA SER A 76 6.51 9.64 -3.50
C SER A 76 6.85 8.23 -3.05
N GLY A 77 6.06 7.76 -2.09
CA GLY A 77 6.03 6.40 -1.61
C GLY A 77 4.59 5.89 -1.53
N PHE A 78 4.45 4.59 -1.68
CA PHE A 78 3.21 3.84 -1.53
C PHE A 78 3.51 2.53 -0.80
N ALA A 79 2.63 2.14 0.11
CA ALA A 79 2.65 0.83 0.73
C ALA A 79 1.23 0.30 0.86
N ALA A 80 1.05 -0.99 0.67
CA ALA A 80 -0.20 -1.68 0.93
C ALA A 80 0.06 -3.07 1.50
N THR A 81 -0.85 -3.56 2.33
CA THR A 81 -0.84 -4.90 2.90
C THR A 81 -2.27 -5.39 3.11
N GLY A 82 -2.47 -6.69 3.00
CA GLY A 82 -3.74 -7.35 3.26
C GLY A 82 -3.65 -8.86 3.04
N ALA A 83 -4.78 -9.54 3.05
CA ALA A 83 -4.84 -11.00 2.97
C ALA A 83 -4.17 -11.61 1.73
N ARG A 84 -4.01 -10.85 0.64
CA ARG A 84 -3.36 -11.32 -0.60
C ARG A 84 -1.85 -11.10 -0.62
N GLY A 85 -1.31 -10.33 0.32
CA GLY A 85 0.10 -9.96 0.33
C GLY A 85 0.34 -8.48 0.57
N SER A 86 1.54 -8.04 0.21
CA SER A 86 2.01 -6.67 0.42
C SER A 86 2.65 -6.08 -0.83
N VAL A 87 2.58 -4.76 -0.97
CA VAL A 87 3.27 -4.00 -2.01
C VAL A 87 3.92 -2.78 -1.38
N THR A 88 5.16 -2.48 -1.74
CA THR A 88 5.84 -1.21 -1.47
C THR A 88 6.34 -0.63 -2.77
N SER A 89 6.18 0.68 -2.97
CA SER A 89 6.69 1.37 -4.16
C SER A 89 7.22 2.74 -3.76
N SER A 90 8.36 3.13 -4.31
CA SER A 90 8.88 4.49 -4.17
C SER A 90 9.36 4.99 -5.52
N GLY A 91 9.30 6.30 -5.73
CA GLY A 91 9.73 6.88 -6.98
C GLY A 91 9.95 8.37 -6.89
N SER A 92 10.65 8.88 -7.91
CA SER A 92 10.93 10.29 -8.09
C SER A 92 10.79 10.69 -9.54
N ALA A 93 10.51 11.95 -9.78
CA ALA A 93 10.60 12.56 -11.10
C ALA A 93 11.19 13.96 -10.97
N SER A 94 11.96 14.39 -11.95
CA SER A 94 12.50 15.74 -12.04
C SER A 94 12.35 16.24 -13.46
N ARG A 95 11.87 17.47 -13.63
CA ARG A 95 11.84 18.19 -14.89
C ARG A 95 12.67 19.46 -14.73
N ASP A 96 13.63 19.68 -15.61
CA ASP A 96 14.38 20.93 -15.63
C ASP A 96 13.59 22.09 -16.27
N ALA A 97 14.16 23.29 -16.26
CA ALA A 97 13.54 24.47 -16.86
C ALA A 97 13.38 24.37 -18.40
N SER A 98 14.18 23.53 -19.05
CA SER A 98 14.12 23.26 -20.49
C SER A 98 13.10 22.18 -20.85
N GLY A 99 12.49 21.52 -19.87
CA GLY A 99 11.49 20.48 -20.06
C GLY A 99 12.04 19.06 -20.10
N ASN A 100 13.35 18.84 -19.90
CA ASN A 100 13.91 17.49 -19.85
C ASN A 100 13.43 16.78 -18.58
N LEU A 101 12.84 15.61 -18.76
CA LEU A 101 12.25 14.80 -17.70
C LEU A 101 13.14 13.61 -17.38
N THR A 102 13.34 13.36 -16.09
CA THR A 102 13.88 12.11 -15.56
C THR A 102 12.87 11.54 -14.56
N GLN A 103 12.70 10.23 -14.54
CA GLN A 103 11.81 9.54 -13.60
C GLN A 103 12.38 8.18 -13.23
N THR A 104 12.19 7.79 -11.98
CA THR A 104 12.53 6.46 -11.48
C THR A 104 11.43 5.95 -10.56
N ARG A 105 11.21 4.64 -10.55
CA ARG A 105 10.31 3.96 -9.64
C ARG A 105 10.83 2.56 -9.34
N SER A 106 10.88 2.20 -8.07
CA SER A 106 11.17 0.85 -7.61
C SER A 106 9.97 0.31 -6.84
N SER A 107 9.57 -0.93 -7.13
CA SER A 107 8.43 -1.57 -6.49
C SER A 107 8.78 -2.98 -6.07
N THR A 108 8.21 -3.41 -4.95
CA THR A 108 8.30 -4.78 -4.44
C THR A 108 6.91 -5.24 -4.08
N ALA A 109 6.52 -6.42 -4.55
CA ALA A 109 5.25 -7.05 -4.20
C ALA A 109 5.52 -8.47 -3.74
N THR A 110 4.84 -8.92 -2.69
CA THR A 110 4.95 -10.27 -2.13
C THR A 110 3.56 -10.87 -1.99
N SER A 111 3.39 -12.09 -2.49
CA SER A 111 2.16 -12.88 -2.34
C SER A 111 2.10 -13.50 -0.95
N ALA A 112 1.00 -13.30 -0.23
CA ALA A 112 0.77 -14.02 1.03
C ALA A 112 0.42 -15.50 0.81
N VAL A 113 -0.04 -15.87 -0.38
CA VAL A 113 -0.45 -17.25 -0.70
C VAL A 113 0.75 -18.14 -1.00
N THR A 114 1.70 -17.63 -1.77
CA THR A 114 2.85 -18.41 -2.26
C THR A 114 4.16 -18.01 -1.62
N GLY A 115 4.23 -16.85 -0.96
CA GLY A 115 5.49 -16.26 -0.49
C GLY A 115 6.39 -15.71 -1.60
N ASN A 116 6.03 -15.89 -2.87
CA ASN A 116 6.79 -15.37 -4.00
C ASN A 116 6.73 -13.84 -4.03
N SER A 117 7.80 -13.22 -4.52
CA SER A 117 7.88 -11.78 -4.66
C SER A 117 8.37 -11.35 -6.04
N VAL A 118 8.07 -10.11 -6.41
CA VAL A 118 8.64 -9.43 -7.57
C VAL A 118 9.25 -8.12 -7.11
N GLN A 119 10.48 -7.87 -7.55
CA GLN A 119 11.16 -6.59 -7.43
C GLN A 119 11.28 -6.00 -8.83
N SER A 120 10.76 -4.79 -9.03
CA SER A 120 10.81 -4.11 -10.32
C SER A 120 11.36 -2.70 -10.20
N SER A 121 12.07 -2.28 -11.24
CA SER A 121 12.55 -0.91 -11.40
C SER A 121 12.18 -0.40 -12.78
N THR A 122 11.67 0.82 -12.82
CA THR A 122 11.38 1.56 -14.03
C THR A 122 12.16 2.87 -14.00
N SER A 123 12.82 3.20 -15.08
CA SER A 123 13.45 4.50 -15.28
C SER A 123 13.02 5.10 -16.61
N TYR A 124 12.93 6.42 -16.67
CA TYR A 124 12.71 7.17 -17.88
C TYR A 124 13.62 8.39 -17.90
N SER A 125 14.17 8.70 -19.07
CA SER A 125 14.74 10.02 -19.33
C SER A 125 14.36 10.51 -20.73
N SER A 126 14.26 11.83 -20.91
CA SER A 126 14.03 12.43 -22.24
C SER A 126 15.05 12.00 -23.29
N GLY A 127 16.29 11.69 -22.89
CA GLY A 127 17.35 11.26 -23.82
C GLY A 127 17.39 9.75 -24.10
N SER A 128 16.94 8.92 -23.15
CA SER A 128 17.09 7.45 -23.23
C SER A 128 15.77 6.67 -23.34
N GLY A 129 14.63 7.35 -23.22
CA GLY A 129 13.32 6.71 -23.20
C GLY A 129 13.09 5.87 -21.93
N LEU A 130 12.14 4.93 -22.02
CA LEU A 130 11.72 4.06 -20.93
C LEU A 130 12.61 2.81 -20.83
N THR A 131 13.02 2.48 -19.61
CA THR A 131 13.64 1.19 -19.26
C THR A 131 12.88 0.57 -18.10
N HIS A 132 12.65 -0.74 -18.18
CA HIS A 132 11.99 -1.50 -17.13
C HIS A 132 12.69 -2.84 -16.93
N SER A 133 12.87 -3.23 -15.67
CA SER A 133 13.38 -4.53 -15.28
C SER A 133 12.57 -5.08 -14.11
N ALA A 134 12.42 -6.39 -14.07
CA ALA A 134 11.80 -7.11 -12.97
C ALA A 134 12.55 -8.40 -12.68
N THR A 135 12.71 -8.73 -11.41
CA THR A 135 13.24 -10.01 -10.93
C THR A 135 12.23 -10.61 -9.96
N CYS A 136 11.88 -11.87 -10.17
CA CYS A 136 10.94 -12.59 -9.34
C CYS A 136 11.68 -13.60 -8.46
N TYR A 137 11.22 -13.76 -7.23
CA TYR A 137 11.81 -14.64 -6.24
C TYR A 137 10.76 -15.61 -5.70
N SER A 138 11.18 -16.84 -5.44
CA SER A 138 10.38 -17.79 -4.65
C SER A 138 10.32 -17.39 -3.18
N ALA A 139 9.46 -18.02 -2.40
CA ALA A 139 9.44 -17.86 -0.93
C ALA A 139 10.78 -18.19 -0.25
N ALA A 140 11.60 -19.04 -0.87
CA ALA A 140 12.93 -19.41 -0.39
C ALA A 140 14.03 -18.40 -0.82
N GLY A 141 13.69 -17.36 -1.57
CA GLY A 141 14.62 -16.34 -2.06
C GLY A 141 15.37 -16.70 -3.35
N ALA A 142 15.05 -17.83 -3.98
CA ALA A 142 15.66 -18.21 -5.26
C ALA A 142 15.04 -17.40 -6.41
N VAL A 143 15.86 -16.95 -7.36
CA VAL A 143 15.37 -16.28 -8.57
C VAL A 143 14.54 -17.25 -9.41
N ILE A 144 13.34 -16.83 -9.80
CA ILE A 144 12.40 -17.59 -10.62
C ILE A 144 11.94 -16.75 -11.83
N PRO A 145 11.45 -17.37 -12.90
CA PRO A 145 10.82 -16.64 -14.00
C PRO A 145 9.65 -15.78 -13.51
N CYS A 146 9.62 -14.52 -13.92
CA CYS A 146 8.41 -13.70 -13.78
C CYS A 146 7.34 -14.24 -14.75
N ARG A 147 6.22 -14.69 -14.19
CA ARG A 147 5.11 -15.36 -14.90
C ARG A 147 3.81 -14.67 -14.56
#